data_AF-A0A1J6K154-F1
#
_entry.id   AF-A0A1J6K154-F1
#
_cell.length_a   1.000
_cell.length_b   1.000
_cell.length_c   1.000
_cell.angle_alpha   90.00
_cell.angle_beta   90.00
_cell.angle_gamma   90.00
#
_symmetry.space_group_name_H-M   'P 1'
#
loop_
_entity.id
_entity.type
_entity.pdbx_description
1 polymer ?
#
loop_
_entity_poly.entity_id
_entity_poly.type
_entity_poly.pdbx_seq_one_letter_code
_entity_poly.pdbx_strand_id
1 'polypeptide(L)'
;FRYKLRVQVMDHTGFISLLLLDREATSLIGKSANELNEISIEASAVVDECSYPVELYDILDKKVLFKVTVKSSNIKVHAEVYNVVKISEDDNLIQQYSQSAQDDTFTDSDFECQQHTDADTTFKVTNPN
;
A
#
# COMPACT_ATOMS: atom_id res chain seq x y z
N PHE A 1 17.32 0.46 -12.77
CA PHE A 1 16.82 -0.03 -11.46
C PHE A 1 15.31 0.13 -11.40
N ARG A 2 14.63 -0.73 -10.64
CA ARG A 2 13.19 -0.65 -10.38
C ARG A 2 12.90 -1.03 -8.94
N TYR A 3 11.93 -0.39 -8.29
CA TYR A 3 11.55 -0.75 -6.93
C TYR A 3 10.72 -2.04 -6.87
N LYS A 4 10.97 -2.76 -5.78
CA LYS A 4 10.10 -3.79 -5.23
C LYS A 4 10.14 -3.61 -3.70
N LEU A 5 9.37 -2.66 -3.20
CA LEU A 5 9.45 -2.20 -1.82
C LEU A 5 8.36 -2.85 -0.97
N ARG A 6 8.76 -3.54 0.10
CA ARG A 6 7.84 -4.06 1.12
C ARG A 6 7.79 -3.06 2.27
N VAL A 7 6.59 -2.61 2.62
CA VAL A 7 6.35 -1.71 3.76
C VAL A 7 5.40 -2.36 4.75
N GLN A 8 5.55 -2.02 6.03
CA GLN A 8 4.60 -2.37 7.06
C GLN A 8 3.75 -1.14 7.37
N VAL A 9 2.43 -1.29 7.29
CA VAL A 9 1.47 -0.22 7.60
C VAL A 9 0.65 -0.64 8.81
N MET A 10 0.21 0.35 9.58
CA MET A 10 -0.59 0.14 10.79
C MET A 10 -1.82 1.05 10.77
N ASP A 11 -2.95 0.49 11.17
CA ASP A 11 -4.17 1.24 11.46
C ASP A 11 -4.74 0.79 12.82
N HIS A 12 -5.99 1.17 13.10
CA HIS A 12 -6.68 0.80 14.34
C HIS A 12 -7.00 -0.70 14.47
N THR A 13 -6.95 -1.47 13.37
CA THR A 13 -7.25 -2.91 13.33
C THR A 13 -5.98 -3.77 13.49
N GLY A 14 -4.82 -3.23 13.16
CA GLY A 14 -3.54 -3.91 13.32
C GLY A 14 -2.51 -3.47 12.30
N PHE A 15 -1.61 -4.38 11.92
CA PHE A 15 -0.59 -4.14 10.92
C PHE A 15 -0.67 -5.17 9.79
N ILE A 16 -0.38 -4.72 8.57
CA ILE A 16 -0.25 -5.58 7.40
C ILE A 16 1.02 -5.22 6.62
N SER A 17 1.49 -6.12 5.77
CA SER A 17 2.56 -5.82 4.83
C SER A 17 2.02 -5.54 3.44
N LEU A 18 2.50 -4.46 2.83
CA LEU A 18 2.15 -4.05 1.48
C LEU A 18 3.37 -4.13 0.57
N LEU A 19 3.14 -4.46 -0.70
CA LEU A 19 4.14 -4.42 -1.76
C LEU A 19 3.85 -3.24 -2.68
N LEU A 20 4.79 -2.30 -2.72
CA LEU A 20 4.80 -1.17 -3.63
C LEU A 20 5.71 -1.55 -4.81
N LEU A 21 5.14 -1.47 -6.01
CA LEU A 21 5.90 -1.59 -7.25
C LEU A 21 6.53 -0.24 -7.60
N ASP A 22 7.31 -0.23 -8.66
CA ASP A 22 8.11 0.93 -9.10
C ASP A 22 7.34 2.25 -9.09
N ARG A 23 6.16 2.28 -9.72
CA ARG A 23 5.33 3.49 -9.82
C ARG A 23 4.89 4.00 -8.45
N GLU A 24 4.35 3.12 -7.62
CA GLU A 24 3.83 3.47 -6.30
C GLU A 24 4.96 3.86 -5.35
N ALA A 25 6.08 3.14 -5.37
CA ALA A 25 7.26 3.45 -4.57
C ALA A 25 7.88 4.78 -4.96
N THR A 26 8.05 5.06 -6.26
CA THR A 26 8.56 6.35 -6.73
C THR A 26 7.62 7.49 -6.37
N SER A 27 6.30 7.28 -6.44
CA SER A 27 5.33 8.29 -6.03
C SER A 27 5.46 8.64 -4.55
N LEU A 28 5.72 7.66 -3.68
CA LEU A 28 5.78 7.86 -2.23
C LEU A 28 7.16 8.37 -1.75
N ILE A 29 8.25 7.88 -2.34
CA ILE A 29 9.63 8.27 -2.02
C ILE A 29 9.98 9.61 -2.66
N GLY A 30 9.38 9.94 -3.81
CA GLY A 30 9.72 11.11 -4.61
C GLY A 30 11.01 10.98 -5.42
N LYS A 31 11.66 9.80 -5.40
CA LYS A 31 12.87 9.47 -6.18
C LYS A 31 12.72 8.15 -6.92
N SER A 32 13.24 8.07 -8.12
CA SER A 32 13.36 6.83 -8.88
C SER A 32 14.38 5.88 -8.26
N ALA A 33 14.27 4.59 -8.57
CA ALA A 33 15.23 3.58 -8.09
C ALA A 33 16.65 3.79 -8.62
N ASN A 34 16.79 4.48 -9.76
CA ASN A 34 18.11 4.86 -10.29
C ASN A 34 18.74 5.94 -9.42
N GLU A 35 17.99 7.00 -9.10
CA GLU A 35 18.48 8.09 -8.26
C GLU A 35 18.89 7.58 -6.87
N LEU A 36 18.08 6.70 -6.27
CA LEU A 36 18.42 6.11 -4.97
C LEU A 36 19.69 5.26 -5.01
N ASN A 37 19.91 4.54 -6.12
CA ASN A 37 21.11 3.76 -6.33
C ASN A 37 22.36 4.63 -6.56
N GLU A 38 22.23 5.72 -7.31
CA GLU A 38 23.32 6.68 -7.54
C GLU A 38 23.76 7.35 -6.23
N ILE A 39 22.80 7.78 -5.41
CA ILE A 39 23.07 8.34 -4.07
C ILE A 39 23.81 7.32 -3.19
N SER A 40 23.40 6.05 -3.25
CA SER A 40 24.06 4.98 -2.49
C SER A 40 25.51 4.75 -2.93
N ILE A 41 25.78 4.83 -4.24
CA ILE A 41 27.13 4.69 -4.79
C ILE A 41 28.02 5.87 -4.35
N GLU A 42 27.52 7.11 -4.47
CA GLU A 42 28.24 8.31 -4.05
C GLU A 42 28.56 8.29 -2.56
N ALA A 43 27.62 7.86 -1.72
CA ALA A 43 27.84 7.71 -0.27
C ALA A 43 28.92 6.65 0.03
N SER A 44 28.90 5.52 -0.68
CA SER A 44 29.88 4.43 -0.50
C SER A 44 31.29 4.77 -0.97
N ALA A 45 31.45 5.75 -1.86
CA ALA A 45 32.77 6.20 -2.32
C ALA A 45 33.55 6.99 -1.26
N VAL A 46 32.86 7.50 -0.22
CA VAL A 46 33.44 8.33 0.85
C VAL A 46 33.64 7.54 2.14
N VAL A 47 32.85 6.48 2.36
CA VAL A 47 32.90 5.64 3.57
C VAL A 47 32.60 4.19 3.17
N ASP A 48 33.44 3.24 3.61
CA ASP A 48 33.32 1.78 3.39
C ASP A 48 32.13 1.16 4.17
N GLU A 49 31.00 1.85 4.20
CA GLU A 49 29.78 1.44 4.88
C GLU A 49 28.62 1.65 3.91
N CYS A 50 28.07 0.55 3.38
CA CYS A 50 26.80 0.58 2.66
C CYS A 50 25.69 1.00 3.64
N SER A 51 25.47 2.30 3.76
CA SER A 51 24.44 2.85 4.64
C SER A 51 23.05 2.62 4.05
N TYR A 52 22.07 2.43 4.92
CA TYR A 52 20.67 2.40 4.53
C TYR A 52 20.28 3.76 3.92
N PRO A 53 19.64 3.80 2.74
CA PRO A 53 19.34 5.06 2.06
C PRO A 53 18.37 5.90 2.89
N VAL A 54 18.83 7.09 3.28
CA VAL A 54 18.15 7.94 4.27
C VAL A 54 16.79 8.43 3.78
N GLU A 55 16.58 8.48 2.48
CA GLU A 55 15.31 8.84 1.85
C GLU A 55 14.19 7.86 2.17
N LEU A 56 14.52 6.60 2.49
CA LEU A 56 13.52 5.65 2.95
C LEU A 56 13.05 5.94 4.39
N TYR A 57 13.70 6.86 5.12
CA TYR A 57 13.12 7.38 6.36
C TYR A 57 11.97 8.36 6.09
N ASP A 58 11.96 9.03 4.93
CA ASP A 58 10.93 10.02 4.59
C ASP A 58 9.54 9.38 4.40
N ILE A 59 9.46 8.06 4.26
CA ILE A 59 8.17 7.34 4.14
C ILE A 59 7.63 6.86 5.50
N LEU A 60 8.43 6.93 6.56
CA LEU A 60 8.02 6.49 7.89
C LEU A 60 7.05 7.50 8.52
N ASP A 61 6.16 6.99 9.38
CA ASP A 61 5.17 7.76 10.15
C ASP A 61 4.26 8.67 9.30
N LYS A 62 4.19 8.43 7.99
CA LYS A 62 3.26 9.11 7.09
C LYS A 62 1.87 8.49 7.15
N LYS A 63 0.86 9.34 7.18
CA LYS A 63 -0.53 8.94 6.99
C LYS A 63 -0.84 8.92 5.49
N VAL A 64 -1.19 7.75 4.98
CA VAL A 64 -1.35 7.53 3.53
C VAL A 64 -2.55 6.63 3.27
N LEU A 65 -3.31 6.92 2.22
CA LEU A 65 -4.38 6.05 1.73
C LEU A 65 -3.83 5.10 0.67
N PHE A 66 -3.98 3.79 0.91
CA PHE A 66 -3.57 2.74 -0.02
C PHE A 66 -4.77 2.02 -0.62
N LYS A 67 -4.86 1.97 -1.95
CA LYS A 67 -5.73 1.01 -2.64
C LYS A 67 -4.94 -0.26 -2.89
N VAL A 68 -5.42 -1.38 -2.34
CA VAL A 68 -4.78 -2.69 -2.48
C VAL A 68 -5.61 -3.63 -3.35
N THR A 69 -4.95 -4.57 -4.03
CA THR A 69 -5.63 -5.67 -4.71
C THR A 69 -5.65 -6.90 -3.80
N VAL A 70 -6.84 -7.43 -3.57
CA VAL A 70 -7.05 -8.69 -2.86
C VAL A 70 -7.52 -9.73 -3.86
N LYS A 71 -6.83 -10.87 -3.97
CA LYS A 71 -7.32 -12.02 -4.73
C LYS A 71 -7.93 -13.05 -3.78
N SER A 72 -8.80 -13.91 -4.30
CA SER A 72 -9.38 -15.01 -3.51
C SER A 72 -8.31 -15.93 -2.90
N SER A 73 -7.19 -16.13 -3.58
CA SER A 73 -6.01 -16.83 -3.05
C SER A 73 -5.34 -16.11 -1.88
N ASN A 74 -5.40 -14.77 -1.83
CA ASN A 74 -4.87 -14.01 -0.70
C ASN A 74 -5.66 -14.28 0.58
N ILE A 75 -6.98 -14.43 0.47
CA ILE A 75 -7.86 -14.69 1.62
C ILE A 75 -7.69 -16.14 2.10
N LYS A 76 -7.70 -17.10 1.16
CA LYS A 76 -7.63 -18.54 1.48
C LYS A 76 -6.31 -18.97 2.14
N VAL A 77 -5.22 -18.26 1.84
CA VAL A 77 -3.87 -18.59 2.32
C VAL A 77 -3.38 -17.61 3.39
N HIS A 78 -4.22 -16.65 3.81
CA HIS A 78 -3.79 -15.51 4.65
C HIS A 78 -2.49 -14.88 4.11
N ALA A 79 -2.55 -14.41 2.86
CA ALA A 79 -1.38 -13.85 2.21
C ALA A 79 -0.74 -12.76 3.09
N GLU A 80 0.55 -12.94 3.32
CA GLU A 80 1.33 -12.06 4.17
C GLU A 80 1.58 -10.69 3.54
N VAL A 81 1.40 -10.55 2.22
CA VAL A 81 1.71 -9.32 1.47
C VAL A 81 0.66 -9.02 0.40
N TYR A 82 0.14 -7.78 0.40
CA TYR A 82 -0.85 -7.28 -0.56
C TYR A 82 -0.23 -6.28 -1.54
N ASN A 83 -0.61 -6.35 -2.81
CA ASN A 83 -0.09 -5.41 -3.83
C ASN A 83 -0.86 -4.08 -3.79
N VAL A 84 -0.12 -2.98 -3.77
CA VAL A 84 -0.68 -1.63 -3.89
C VAL A 84 -0.88 -1.29 -5.36
N VAL A 85 -2.03 -0.69 -5.69
CA VAL A 85 -2.36 -0.23 -7.06
C VAL A 85 -2.58 1.28 -7.14
N LYS A 86 -2.81 1.95 -6.02
CA LYS A 86 -2.91 3.41 -5.93
C LYS A 86 -2.53 3.88 -4.54
N ILE A 87 -1.91 5.06 -4.49
CA ILE A 87 -1.52 5.77 -3.27
C ILE A 87 -2.12 7.17 -3.34
N SER A 88 -2.57 7.69 -2.19
CA SER A 88 -2.93 9.10 -2.03
C SER A 88 -2.47 9.64 -0.69
N GLU A 89 -1.91 10.84 -0.71
CA GLU A 89 -1.52 11.65 0.45
C GLU A 89 -2.49 12.84 0.65
N ASP A 90 -3.65 12.85 -0.02
CA ASP A 90 -4.68 13.89 0.17
C ASP A 90 -5.40 13.70 1.51
N ASP A 91 -5.17 14.65 2.42
CA ASP A 91 -5.76 14.66 3.77
C ASP A 91 -7.29 14.58 3.75
N ASN A 92 -7.97 15.17 2.76
CA ASN A 92 -9.44 15.13 2.68
C ASN A 92 -9.91 13.71 2.36
N LEU A 93 -9.28 13.05 1.38
CA LEU A 93 -9.57 11.66 1.05
C LEU A 93 -9.23 10.76 2.24
N ILE A 94 -8.06 10.92 2.84
CA ILE A 94 -7.64 10.14 4.01
C ILE A 94 -8.65 10.29 5.15
N GLN A 95 -9.09 11.52 5.46
CA GLN A 95 -10.08 11.78 6.50
C GLN A 95 -11.41 11.10 6.19
N GLN A 96 -11.85 11.17 4.95
CA GLN A 96 -13.10 10.55 4.52
C GLN A 96 -13.10 9.03 4.71
N TYR A 97 -12.06 8.34 4.22
CA TYR A 97 -11.91 6.89 4.37
C TYR A 97 -11.58 6.46 5.81
N SER A 98 -11.13 7.38 6.67
CA SER A 98 -10.96 7.12 8.10
C SER A 98 -12.29 7.12 8.86
N GLN A 99 -13.33 7.79 8.35
CA GLN A 99 -14.63 7.96 9.02
C GLN A 99 -15.68 6.93 8.59
N SER A 100 -15.51 6.31 7.43
CA SER A 100 -16.54 5.51 6.74
C SER A 100 -16.69 4.07 7.22
N ALA A 101 -16.37 3.73 8.47
CA ALA A 101 -16.63 2.38 9.00
C ALA A 101 -18.12 2.04 9.16
N GLN A 102 -19.05 2.87 8.66
CA GLN A 102 -20.51 2.72 8.85
C GLN A 102 -21.36 2.95 7.58
N ASP A 103 -20.79 3.25 6.41
CA ASP A 103 -21.59 3.43 5.21
C ASP A 103 -20.81 2.98 3.97
N ASP A 104 -21.13 1.79 3.46
CA ASP A 104 -20.54 1.17 2.24
C ASP A 104 -20.88 1.95 0.94
N THR A 105 -21.40 3.17 1.07
CA THR A 105 -22.00 3.96 -0.01
C THR A 105 -21.12 5.15 -0.36
N PHE A 106 -19.85 4.94 -0.72
CA PHE A 106 -19.04 6.03 -1.28
C PHE A 106 -18.41 5.67 -2.64
N THR A 107 -18.88 6.37 -3.67
CA THR A 107 -18.43 6.24 -5.06
C THR A 107 -17.53 7.42 -5.44
N ASP A 108 -16.25 7.36 -5.10
CA ASP A 108 -15.25 8.22 -5.77
C ASP A 108 -14.82 7.53 -7.06
N SER A 109 -15.18 8.10 -8.21
CA SER A 109 -14.87 7.53 -9.53
C SER A 109 -13.38 7.33 -9.79
N ASP A 110 -12.50 8.08 -9.11
CA ASP A 110 -11.05 7.95 -9.30
C ASP A 110 -10.45 6.84 -8.44
N PHE A 111 -11.15 6.41 -7.37
CA PHE A 111 -10.77 5.30 -6.49
C PHE A 111 -11.63 4.05 -6.65
N GLU A 112 -12.77 4.13 -7.32
CA GLU A 112 -13.62 3.01 -7.72
C GLU A 112 -13.17 2.43 -9.07
N CYS A 113 -13.14 1.10 -9.20
CA CYS A 113 -12.98 0.42 -10.50
C CYS A 113 -13.91 -0.79 -10.54
N GLN A 114 -14.59 -0.96 -11.68
CA GLN A 114 -15.62 -1.96 -11.98
C GLN A 114 -15.47 -3.28 -11.19
N GLN A 115 -16.48 -3.58 -10.37
CA GLN A 115 -16.65 -4.90 -9.80
C GLN A 115 -16.94 -5.87 -10.95
N HIS A 116 -15.93 -6.60 -11.40
CA HIS A 116 -16.16 -7.87 -12.09
C HIS A 116 -16.46 -8.90 -11.01
N THR A 117 -17.75 -9.05 -10.72
CA THR A 117 -18.26 -10.18 -9.95
C THR A 117 -18.18 -11.42 -10.83
N ASP A 118 -17.17 -12.25 -10.62
CA ASP A 118 -17.31 -13.65 -10.98
C ASP A 118 -18.36 -14.23 -10.01
N ALA A 119 -19.52 -14.49 -10.59
CA ALA A 119 -20.70 -14.95 -9.87
C ALA A 119 -20.41 -16.24 -9.08
N ASP A 120 -21.14 -16.34 -7.97
CA ASP A 120 -21.45 -17.54 -7.21
C ASP A 120 -20.53 -17.84 -6.01
N THR A 121 -20.91 -17.32 -4.83
CA THR A 121 -21.20 -18.18 -3.68
C THR A 121 -22.12 -17.44 -2.70
N THR A 122 -23.36 -17.90 -2.58
CA THR A 122 -24.34 -17.42 -1.59
C THR A 122 -23.92 -17.86 -0.18
N PHE A 123 -23.63 -16.93 0.73
CA PHE A 123 -23.48 -17.23 2.15
C PHE A 123 -24.86 -17.20 2.82
N LYS A 124 -25.38 -18.37 3.19
CA LYS A 124 -26.53 -18.47 4.10
C LYS A 124 -26.05 -18.28 5.53
N VAL A 125 -26.41 -17.16 6.16
CA VAL A 125 -26.31 -16.98 7.60
C VAL A 125 -27.46 -17.74 8.26
N THR A 126 -27.14 -18.70 9.13
CA THR A 126 -28.12 -19.37 10.00
C THR A 126 -27.79 -18.96 11.43
N ASN A 127 -28.68 -18.20 12.08
CA ASN A 127 -28.56 -17.89 13.51
C ASN A 127 -29.01 -19.11 14.34
N PRO A 128 -28.27 -19.50 15.40
CA PRO A 128 -28.82 -20.35 16.44
C PRO A 128 -29.56 -19.50 17.50
N ASN A 129 -30.66 -20.08 18.00
CA ASN A 129 -31.54 -19.56 19.05
C ASN A 129 -30.85 -19.46 20.42
#